data_AF-A0A7X0P6E6-F1
#
_entry.id   AF-A0A7X0P6E6-F1
#
_cell.length_a   1.000
_cell.length_b   1.000
_cell.length_c   1.000
_cell.angle_alpha   90.00
_cell.angle_beta   90.00
_cell.angle_gamma   90.00
#
_symmetry.space_group_name_H-M   'P 1'
#
loop_
_entity.id
_entity.type
_entity.pdbx_description
1 polymer ?
#
loop_
_entity_poly.entity_id
_entity_poly.type
_entity_poly.pdbx_seq_one_letter_code
_entity_poly.pdbx_strand_id
1 'polypeptide(L)'
;MADLDIPEEVIAAQRAYDEADAEVHRIVASMPSGSAVAAGEAEIPDDLADELHRARMARLDRMEELRNLPWWDEVESVLKAEMALRKAARGDGPQDAA
;
A
#
# COMPACT_ATOMS: atom_id res chain seq x y z
N MET A 1 -20.24 12.50 7.74
CA MET A 1 -19.07 11.88 8.40
C MET A 1 -18.17 13.04 8.74
N ALA A 2 -17.64 13.13 9.96
CA ALA A 2 -16.69 14.20 10.26
C ALA A 2 -15.56 14.13 9.23
N ASP A 3 -15.35 15.21 8.51
CA ASP A 3 -14.19 15.36 7.66
C ASP A 3 -12.99 15.34 8.62
N LEU A 4 -12.24 14.24 8.60
CA LEU A 4 -11.01 14.16 9.36
C LEU A 4 -10.04 15.12 8.68
N ASP A 5 -9.43 16.02 9.45
CA ASP A 5 -8.34 16.87 8.96
C ASP A 5 -7.11 15.97 8.77
N ILE A 6 -7.00 15.37 7.57
CA ILE A 6 -5.89 14.49 7.22
C ILE A 6 -4.77 15.34 6.61
N PRO A 7 -3.57 15.38 7.21
CA PRO A 7 -2.44 16.11 6.66
C PRO A 7 -2.06 15.60 5.26
N GLU A 8 -1.63 16.53 4.39
CA GLU A 8 -1.20 16.19 3.03
C GLU A 8 -0.05 15.19 3.00
N GLU A 9 0.87 15.26 3.98
CA GLU A 9 1.96 14.31 4.14
C GLU A 9 1.48 12.88 4.39
N VAL A 10 0.39 12.71 5.15
CA VAL A 10 -0.21 11.39 5.41
C VAL A 10 -0.89 10.87 4.15
N ILE A 11 -1.59 11.74 3.42
CA ILE A 11 -2.20 11.39 2.12
C ILE A 11 -1.12 10.97 1.11
N ALA A 12 -0.01 11.72 1.04
CA ALA A 12 1.11 11.41 0.17
C ALA A 12 1.78 10.08 0.55
N ALA A 13 1.97 9.81 1.85
CA ALA A 13 2.51 8.54 2.34
C ALA A 13 1.58 7.36 2.01
N GLN A 14 0.26 7.52 2.12
CA GLN A 14 -0.69 6.49 1.69
C GLN A 14 -0.60 6.22 0.18
N ARG A 15 -0.47 7.26 -0.65
CA ARG A 15 -0.30 7.09 -2.10
C ARG A 15 1.00 6.35 -2.44
N ALA A 16 2.10 6.68 -1.76
CA ALA A 16 3.38 6.00 -1.94
C ALA A 16 3.30 4.51 -1.55
N TYR A 17 2.59 4.21 -0.46
CA TYR A 17 2.30 2.83 -0.07
C TYR A 17 1.44 2.10 -1.12
N ASP A 18 0.37 2.73 -1.60
CA ASP A 18 -0.53 2.15 -2.61
C ASP A 18 0.21 1.86 -3.93
N GLU A 19 1.14 2.73 -4.34
CA GLU A 19 2.01 2.52 -5.51
C GLU A 19 2.95 1.32 -5.31
N ALA A 20 3.60 1.23 -4.14
CA ALA A 20 4.48 0.10 -3.82
C ALA A 20 3.70 -1.23 -3.72
N ASP A 21 2.47 -1.20 -3.24
CA ASP A 21 1.60 -2.39 -3.21
C ASP A 21 1.13 -2.81 -4.60
N ALA A 22 0.78 -1.85 -5.46
CA ALA A 22 0.45 -2.12 -6.85
C ALA A 22 1.60 -2.79 -7.61
N GLU A 23 2.85 -2.40 -7.32
CA GLU A 23 4.04 -3.01 -7.89
C GLU A 23 4.23 -4.47 -7.46
N VAL A 24 4.02 -4.77 -6.16
CA VAL A 24 4.01 -6.15 -5.67
C VAL A 24 2.95 -6.98 -6.41
N HIS A 25 1.75 -6.42 -6.59
CA HIS A 25 0.68 -7.09 -7.32
C HIS A 25 1.02 -7.34 -8.79
N ARG A 26 1.67 -6.37 -9.47
CA ARG A 26 2.13 -6.53 -10.86
C ARG A 26 3.10 -7.70 -10.99
N ILE A 27 4.08 -7.79 -10.09
CA ILE A 27 5.09 -8.86 -10.12
C ILE A 27 4.44 -10.21 -9.83
N VAL A 28 3.59 -10.30 -8.79
CA VAL A 28 2.84 -11.52 -8.48
C VAL A 28 1.97 -11.99 -9.64
N ALA A 29 1.35 -11.07 -10.38
CA ALA A 29 0.54 -11.41 -11.55
C ALA A 29 1.35 -12.03 -12.70
N SER A 30 2.66 -11.78 -12.76
CA SER A 30 3.56 -12.42 -13.73
C SER A 30 4.11 -13.77 -13.27
N MET A 31 3.88 -14.16 -12.00
CA MET A 31 4.35 -15.44 -11.49
C MET A 31 3.54 -16.61 -12.06
N PRO A 32 4.18 -17.77 -12.27
CA PRO A 32 3.47 -19.01 -12.53
C PRO A 32 2.46 -19.31 -11.42
N SER A 33 1.35 -19.96 -11.77
CA SER A 33 0.38 -20.40 -10.75
C SER A 33 1.06 -21.30 -9.72
N GLY A 34 0.70 -21.13 -8.44
CA GLY A 34 1.27 -21.95 -7.36
C GLY A 34 1.03 -23.44 -7.55
N SER A 35 -0.07 -23.83 -8.20
CA SER A 35 -0.36 -25.22 -8.56
C SER A 35 0.61 -25.79 -9.61
N ALA A 36 0.96 -25.01 -10.63
CA ALA A 36 1.93 -25.45 -11.65
C ALA A 36 3.34 -25.61 -11.04
N VAL A 37 3.73 -24.71 -10.12
CA VAL A 37 4.99 -24.85 -9.38
C VAL A 37 4.99 -26.09 -8.49
N ALA A 38 3.90 -26.32 -7.74
CA ALA A 38 3.79 -27.48 -6.85
C ALA A 38 3.78 -28.82 -7.60
N ALA A 39 3.25 -28.84 -8.82
CA ALA A 39 3.26 -30.01 -9.71
C ALA A 39 4.61 -30.20 -10.43
N GLY A 40 5.55 -29.25 -10.33
CA GLY A 40 6.81 -29.26 -11.07
C GLY A 40 6.68 -28.93 -12.56
N GLU A 41 5.53 -28.36 -12.96
CA GLU A 41 5.22 -27.98 -14.35
C GLU A 41 5.76 -26.59 -14.71
N ALA A 42 6.09 -25.78 -13.71
CA ALA A 42 6.68 -24.47 -13.87
C ALA A 42 7.70 -24.19 -12.77
N GLU A 43 8.70 -23.36 -13.10
CA GLU A 43 9.69 -22.86 -12.16
C GLU A 43 9.55 -21.34 -12.05
N ILE A 44 9.78 -20.79 -10.86
CA ILE A 44 9.82 -19.35 -10.66
C ILE A 44 11.22 -18.88 -11.07
N PRO A 45 11.36 -17.98 -12.06
CA PRO A 45 12.66 -17.43 -12.41
C PRO A 45 13.30 -16.71 -11.22
N ASP A 46 14.60 -16.93 -10.98
CA ASP A 46 15.34 -16.30 -9.88
C ASP A 46 15.23 -14.77 -9.91
N ASP A 47 15.35 -14.16 -11.10
CA ASP A 47 15.22 -12.72 -11.29
C ASP A 47 13.85 -12.19 -10.80
N LEU A 48 12.79 -12.97 -11.00
CA LEU A 48 11.42 -12.63 -10.61
C LEU A 48 11.20 -12.80 -9.10
N ALA A 49 11.83 -13.81 -8.50
CA ALA A 49 11.83 -14.01 -7.06
C ALA A 49 12.54 -12.84 -6.35
N ASP A 50 13.68 -12.41 -6.87
CA ASP A 50 14.45 -11.29 -6.38
C ASP A 50 13.72 -9.94 -6.56
N GLU A 51 13.08 -9.74 -7.72
CA GLU A 51 12.24 -8.56 -7.98
C GLU A 51 11.08 -8.48 -6.98
N LEU A 52 10.39 -9.60 -6.73
CA LEU A 52 9.32 -9.65 -5.75
C LEU A 52 9.82 -9.36 -4.33
N HIS A 53 10.98 -9.89 -3.96
CA HIS A 53 11.57 -9.61 -2.65
C HIS A 53 11.85 -8.12 -2.47
N ARG A 54 12.51 -7.48 -3.44
CA ARG A 54 12.78 -6.03 -3.40
C ARG A 54 11.49 -5.20 -3.33
N ALA A 55 10.48 -5.53 -4.13
CA ALA A 55 9.21 -4.83 -4.11
C ALA A 55 8.48 -4.97 -2.76
N ARG A 56 8.53 -6.15 -2.14
CA ARG A 56 7.98 -6.37 -0.79
C ARG A 56 8.70 -5.56 0.28
N MET A 57 10.03 -5.46 0.20
CA MET A 57 10.81 -4.61 1.12
C MET A 57 10.46 -3.14 0.93
N ALA A 58 10.40 -2.65 -0.31
CA ALA A 58 10.00 -1.26 -0.58
C ALA A 58 8.58 -0.96 -0.04
N ARG A 59 7.62 -1.88 -0.22
CA ARG A 59 6.28 -1.73 0.34
C ARG A 59 6.30 -1.69 1.88
N LEU A 60 7.15 -2.50 2.52
CA LEU A 60 7.30 -2.49 3.97
C LEU A 60 7.83 -1.14 4.45
N ASP A 61 8.87 -0.62 3.79
CA ASP A 61 9.45 0.69 4.10
C ASP A 61 8.39 1.80 4.00
N ARG A 62 7.57 1.81 2.94
CA ARG A 62 6.46 2.77 2.80
C ARG A 62 5.38 2.62 3.86
N MET A 63 5.11 1.39 4.29
CA MET A 63 4.15 1.13 5.37
C MET A 63 4.68 1.68 6.70
N GLU A 64 5.97 1.49 6.98
CA GLU A 64 6.62 2.03 8.18
C GLU A 64 6.64 3.56 8.15
N GLU A 65 7.02 4.17 7.03
CA GLU A 65 6.95 5.63 6.82
C GLU A 65 5.55 6.16 7.13
N LEU A 66 4.50 5.54 6.56
CA LEU A 66 3.11 5.93 6.81
C LEU A 66 2.72 5.80 8.27
N ARG A 67 3.09 4.71 8.94
CA ARG A 67 2.66 4.41 10.32
C ARG A 67 3.43 5.17 11.39
N ASN A 68 4.62 5.67 11.07
CA ASN A 68 5.42 6.49 11.98
C ASN A 68 5.03 7.97 11.97
N LEU A 69 4.04 8.37 11.17
CA LEU A 69 3.55 9.76 11.16
C LEU A 69 2.77 10.08 12.45
N PRO A 70 3.05 11.23 13.11
CA PRO A 70 2.41 11.59 14.38
C PRO A 70 0.88 11.66 14.34
N TRP A 71 0.30 11.90 13.17
CA TRP A 71 -1.16 11.98 12.98
C TRP A 71 -1.91 10.75 13.52
N TRP A 72 -1.29 9.56 13.50
CA TRP A 72 -1.92 8.35 14.03
C TRP A 72 -2.16 8.38 15.54
N ASP A 73 -1.37 9.15 16.28
CA ASP A 73 -1.48 9.27 17.74
C ASP A 73 -2.69 10.14 18.17
N GLU A 74 -3.19 10.98 17.26
CA GLU A 74 -4.28 11.93 17.49
C GLU A 74 -5.65 11.37 17.08
N VAL A 75 -5.66 10.21 16.41
CA VAL A 75 -6.87 9.59 15.86
C VAL A 75 -7.65 8.84 16.95
N GLU A 76 -8.91 9.21 17.16
CA GLU A 76 -9.82 8.50 18.08
C GLU A 76 -10.19 7.08 17.61
N SER A 77 -10.22 6.85 16.29
CA SER A 77 -10.61 5.57 15.69
C SER A 77 -9.76 5.25 14.47
N VAL A 78 -8.77 4.37 14.66
CA VAL A 78 -7.82 3.95 13.61
C VAL A 78 -8.55 3.44 12.36
N LEU A 79 -9.58 2.63 12.52
CA LEU A 79 -10.34 2.09 11.38
C LEU A 79 -11.03 3.21 10.57
N LYS A 80 -11.65 4.19 11.24
CA LYS A 80 -12.31 5.32 10.54
C LYS A 80 -11.27 6.18 9.82
N ALA A 81 -10.13 6.43 10.46
CA ALA A 81 -9.03 7.17 9.86
C ALA A 81 -8.43 6.47 8.65
N GLU A 82 -8.20 5.15 8.72
CA GLU A 82 -7.74 4.36 7.56
C GLU A 82 -8.72 4.44 6.38
N MET A 83 -10.02 4.32 6.64
CA MET A 83 -11.04 4.42 5.60
C MET A 83 -11.05 5.81 4.95
N ALA A 84 -10.99 6.88 5.77
CA ALA A 84 -10.96 8.26 5.28
C ALA A 84 -9.67 8.56 4.51
N LEU A 85 -8.52 8.09 5.02
CA LEU A 85 -7.22 8.26 4.40
C LEU A 85 -7.16 7.56 3.03
N ARG A 86 -7.59 6.30 2.92
CA ARG A 86 -7.65 5.60 1.63
C ARG A 86 -8.57 6.32 0.64
N LYS A 87 -9.70 6.85 1.12
CA LYS A 87 -10.63 7.63 0.29
C LYS A 87 -9.98 8.93 -0.21
N ALA A 88 -9.30 9.67 0.67
CA ALA A 88 -8.57 10.89 0.33
C ALA A 88 -7.42 10.62 -0.66
N ALA A 89 -6.63 9.57 -0.43
CA ALA A 89 -5.53 9.17 -1.29
C ALA A 89 -5.97 8.87 -2.73
N ARG A 90 -7.12 8.21 -2.90
CA ARG A 90 -7.72 7.87 -4.20
C ARG A 90 -8.38 9.05 -4.93
N GLY A 91 -8.48 10.22 -4.29
CA GLY A 91 -9.15 11.39 -4.86
C GLY A 91 -10.67 11.39 -4.70
N ASP A 92 -11.23 10.45 -3.94
CA ASP A 92 -12.67 10.37 -3.62
C ASP A 92 -13.02 11.11 -2.32
N GLY A 93 -12.03 11.66 -1.60
CA GLY A 93 -12.18 12.41 -0.35
C GLY A 93 -12.84 13.79 -0.55
N PRO A 94 -13.38 14.41 0.51
CA PRO A 94 -14.00 15.73 0.41
C PRO A 94 -12.99 16.72 -0.17
N GLN A 95 -13.24 17.12 -1.41
CA GLN A 95 -12.61 18.28 -2.02
C GLN A 95 -13.23 19.51 -1.35
N ASP A 96 -12.35 20.40 -0.89
CA ASP A 96 -12.63 21.78 -0.46
C ASP A 96 -13.27 21.98 0.93
N ALA A 97 -12.46 22.50 1.85
CA ALA A 97 -12.87 23.60 2.69
C ALA A 97 -11.84 24.73 2.50
N ALA A 98 -12.31 25.80 1.86
CA ALA A 98 -11.61 27.05 1.59
C ALA A 98 -11.28 27.84 2.87
#